data_AF-A0AAU2SJB2-F1
#
_entry.id   AF-A0AAU2SJB2-F1
#
_cell.length_a   1.000
_cell.length_b   1.000
_cell.length_c   1.000
_cell.angle_alpha   90.00
_cell.angle_beta   90.00
_cell.angle_gamma   90.00
#
_symmetry.space_group_name_H-M   'P 1'
#
loop_
_entity.id
_entity.type
_entity.pdbx_description
1 polymer ?
#
loop_
_entity_poly.entity_id
_entity_poly.type
_entity_poly.pdbx_seq_one_letter_code
_entity_poly.pdbx_strand_id
1 'polypeptide(L)'
;MTSPLLDAERDRLAERRLSVLDTGWERHPYFVREKFEGTVVAGPESGDTAVDEDGHGTCESANVFAVAPGITFTMVKAGRTNLIAAFDTAVNQQDRPHIISISLGYQVKYQQDFTAADQVLAESIALAVRAGIVVVCAAGNGHHAFPGQHPDVISVGGVHFDDDGEAEASDYASGYTSGIYPGRVVPDVCGLVGMQPGASYIMLPAPPGSAIDRRRAQPPDRTGDGTGPEDGWVVASGTSAAAPQVAGVCALLRQADPSLTPNGIREVLQRSARDVVKGASNARTGGRADEGPDDATGYGLVRADVALPYVWPRGARG
;
A
#
# COMPACT_ATOMS: atom_id res chain seq x y z
N MET A 1 24.54 -17.57 26.74
CA MET A 1 23.39 -16.83 27.28
C MET A 1 23.41 -15.46 26.61
N THR A 2 22.55 -15.22 25.64
CA THR A 2 22.39 -13.89 25.03
C THR A 2 21.74 -12.96 26.05
N SER A 3 22.10 -11.68 26.02
CA SER A 3 21.55 -10.68 26.94
C SER A 3 20.03 -10.55 26.72
N PRO A 4 19.19 -10.43 27.76
CA PRO A 4 17.76 -10.15 27.62
C PRO A 4 17.45 -8.91 26.76
N LEU A 5 18.37 -7.94 26.71
CA LEU A 5 18.29 -6.77 25.82
C LEU A 5 18.49 -7.14 24.34
N LEU A 6 19.43 -8.05 24.03
CA LEU A 6 19.66 -8.55 22.68
C LEU A 6 18.49 -9.43 22.21
N ASP A 7 17.86 -10.17 23.12
CA ASP A 7 16.68 -10.96 22.83
C ASP A 7 15.45 -10.06 22.58
N ALA A 8 15.25 -9.01 23.39
CA ALA A 8 14.17 -8.03 23.18
C ALA A 8 14.35 -7.17 21.91
N GLU A 9 15.57 -6.81 21.55
CA GLU A 9 15.87 -6.15 20.27
C GLU A 9 15.66 -7.09 19.08
N ARG A 10 16.08 -8.36 19.20
CA ARG A 10 15.84 -9.39 18.17
C ARG A 10 14.34 -9.65 17.98
N ASP A 11 13.56 -9.70 19.05
CA ASP A 11 12.12 -9.88 18.99
C ASP A 11 11.44 -8.63 18.39
N ARG A 12 11.89 -7.41 18.74
CA ARG A 12 11.46 -6.16 18.07
C ARG A 12 11.83 -6.08 16.58
N LEU A 13 12.87 -6.78 16.15
CA LEU A 13 13.27 -6.89 14.74
C LEU A 13 12.44 -7.95 14.00
N ALA A 14 12.03 -9.03 14.68
CA ALA A 14 11.16 -10.07 14.13
C ALA A 14 9.72 -9.59 13.85
N GLU A 15 9.28 -8.52 14.52
CA GLU A 15 7.92 -7.96 14.38
C GLU A 15 7.67 -7.16 13.10
N ARG A 16 8.63 -7.11 12.16
CA ARG A 16 8.62 -6.21 11.00
C ARG A 16 8.43 -6.91 9.66
N ARG A 17 7.86 -8.12 9.66
CA ARG A 17 7.62 -8.90 8.44
C ARG A 17 6.47 -8.29 7.64
N LEU A 18 6.81 -7.75 6.46
CA LEU A 18 5.87 -7.13 5.54
C LEU A 18 5.97 -7.83 4.19
N SER A 19 4.85 -8.39 3.76
CA SER A 19 4.71 -8.97 2.42
C SER A 19 4.00 -8.01 1.48
N VAL A 20 4.53 -7.82 0.28
CA VAL A 20 3.88 -7.05 -0.80
C VAL A 20 3.44 -8.04 -1.88
N LEU A 21 2.17 -7.97 -2.30
CA LEU A 21 1.65 -8.76 -3.41
C LEU A 21 1.63 -7.89 -4.66
N ASP A 22 2.58 -8.12 -5.56
CA ASP A 22 2.75 -7.30 -6.74
C ASP A 22 3.54 -8.03 -7.85
N THR A 23 3.88 -7.35 -8.94
CA THR A 23 4.41 -7.96 -10.17
C THR A 23 5.81 -8.55 -10.05
N GLY A 24 6.52 -8.28 -8.96
CA GLY A 24 7.89 -8.75 -8.71
C GLY A 24 8.72 -7.69 -8.00
N TRP A 25 9.98 -8.01 -7.73
CA TRP A 25 10.93 -7.05 -7.19
C TRP A 25 12.31 -7.31 -7.78
N GLU A 26 12.80 -6.36 -8.56
CA GLU A 26 14.17 -6.37 -9.03
C GLU A 26 15.08 -5.64 -8.03
N ARG A 27 16.30 -6.17 -7.86
CA ARG A 27 17.34 -5.55 -7.04
C ARG A 27 18.02 -4.37 -7.76
N HIS A 28 17.23 -3.35 -8.10
CA HIS A 28 17.64 -2.11 -8.75
C HIS A 28 18.82 -1.43 -8.00
N PRO A 29 19.76 -0.73 -8.68
CA PRO A 29 20.90 -0.06 -8.05
C PRO A 29 20.55 0.86 -6.87
N TYR A 30 19.37 1.47 -6.86
CA TYR A 30 18.83 2.19 -5.71
C TYR A 30 18.78 1.32 -4.45
N PHE A 31 18.12 0.16 -4.51
CA PHE A 31 18.01 -0.77 -3.38
C PHE A 31 19.39 -1.28 -2.94
N VAL A 32 20.29 -1.53 -3.90
CA VAL A 32 21.67 -1.95 -3.60
C VAL A 32 22.43 -0.86 -2.83
N ARG A 33 22.35 0.40 -3.28
CA ARG A 33 23.04 1.53 -2.65
C ARG A 33 22.54 1.78 -1.24
N GLU A 34 21.22 1.75 -1.05
CA GLU A 34 20.59 1.95 0.26
C GLU A 34 20.63 0.70 1.14
N LYS A 35 21.17 -0.42 0.63
CA LYS A 35 21.28 -1.73 1.31
C LYS A 35 19.92 -2.28 1.74
N PHE A 36 18.90 -2.04 0.93
CA PHE A 36 17.60 -2.67 1.10
C PHE A 36 17.67 -4.12 0.63
N GLU A 37 17.17 -5.01 1.49
CA GLU A 37 17.18 -6.46 1.29
C GLU A 37 15.78 -7.02 1.40
N GLY A 38 15.55 -8.15 0.73
CA GLY A 38 14.25 -8.79 0.68
C GLY A 38 14.30 -10.12 -0.05
N THR A 39 13.20 -10.84 0.01
CA THR A 39 13.02 -12.12 -0.70
C THR A 39 11.89 -12.01 -1.71
N VAL A 40 11.98 -12.75 -2.81
CA VAL A 40 10.89 -12.88 -3.78
C VAL A 40 10.38 -14.32 -3.74
N VAL A 41 9.09 -14.48 -3.48
CA VAL A 41 8.39 -15.76 -3.50
C VAL A 41 7.46 -15.79 -4.70
N ALA A 42 7.49 -16.90 -5.44
CA ALA A 42 6.58 -17.10 -6.57
C ALA A 42 5.14 -17.31 -6.06
N GLY A 43 4.24 -16.41 -6.43
CA GLY A 43 2.82 -16.74 -6.45
C GLY A 43 2.50 -17.70 -7.61
N PRO A 44 1.37 -18.41 -7.57
CA PRO A 44 1.00 -19.31 -8.66
C PRO A 44 0.92 -18.58 -10.00
N GLU A 45 1.51 -19.18 -11.03
CA GLU A 45 1.55 -18.66 -12.41
C GLU A 45 2.25 -17.30 -12.56
N SER A 46 3.10 -16.93 -11.60
CA SER A 46 3.77 -15.62 -11.59
C SER A 46 4.99 -15.51 -12.50
N GLY A 47 5.54 -16.61 -13.02
CA GLY A 47 6.73 -16.59 -13.87
C GLY A 47 8.04 -16.62 -13.06
N ASP A 48 9.12 -16.07 -13.63
CA ASP A 48 10.44 -16.06 -13.01
C ASP A 48 10.50 -15.03 -11.86
N THR A 49 10.88 -15.48 -10.66
CA THR A 49 11.05 -14.63 -9.48
C THR A 49 12.27 -13.71 -9.55
N ALA A 50 13.21 -13.97 -10.45
CA ALA A 50 14.42 -13.17 -10.60
C ALA A 50 14.20 -11.86 -11.37
N VAL A 51 13.05 -11.72 -12.04
CA VAL A 51 12.74 -10.58 -12.92
C VAL A 51 11.39 -9.98 -12.52
N ASP A 52 11.24 -8.67 -12.69
CA ASP A 52 9.95 -7.98 -12.63
C ASP A 52 9.67 -7.36 -14.01
N GLU A 53 9.00 -8.13 -14.88
CA GLU A 53 8.78 -7.74 -16.27
C GLU A 53 7.85 -6.54 -16.42
N ASP A 54 6.97 -6.32 -15.44
CA ASP A 54 6.09 -5.15 -15.41
C ASP A 54 6.76 -3.95 -14.75
N GLY A 55 7.47 -4.16 -13.64
CA GLY A 55 8.20 -3.13 -12.89
C GLY A 55 7.37 -2.43 -11.80
N HIS A 56 6.05 -2.63 -11.77
CA HIS A 56 5.17 -2.01 -10.77
C HIS A 56 5.54 -2.44 -9.35
N GLY A 57 5.73 -3.73 -9.09
CA GLY A 57 6.10 -4.22 -7.76
C GLY A 57 7.45 -3.66 -7.29
N THR A 58 8.41 -3.50 -8.20
CA THR A 58 9.68 -2.84 -7.91
C THR A 58 9.51 -1.37 -7.50
N CYS A 59 8.63 -0.64 -8.18
CA CYS A 59 8.27 0.73 -7.80
C CYS A 59 7.64 0.76 -6.40
N GLU A 60 6.69 -0.14 -6.12
CA GLU A 60 5.96 -0.18 -4.85
C GLU A 60 6.81 -0.60 -3.66
N SER A 61 7.83 -1.43 -3.87
CA SER A 61 8.84 -1.72 -2.85
C SER A 61 9.54 -0.46 -2.33
N ALA A 62 9.83 0.52 -3.21
CA ALA A 62 10.49 1.75 -2.79
C ALA A 62 9.63 2.58 -1.83
N ASN A 63 8.31 2.59 -2.01
CA ASN A 63 7.37 3.24 -1.09
C ASN A 63 7.38 2.61 0.30
N VAL A 64 7.49 1.27 0.40
CA VAL A 64 7.64 0.57 1.69
C VAL A 64 8.95 0.98 2.36
N PHE A 65 10.08 0.86 1.64
CA PHE A 65 11.40 1.11 2.20
C PHE A 65 11.63 2.58 2.57
N ALA A 66 11.01 3.53 1.85
CA ALA A 66 11.08 4.94 2.18
C ALA A 66 10.48 5.26 3.56
N VAL A 67 9.42 4.53 3.96
CA VAL A 67 8.75 4.73 5.25
C VAL A 67 9.35 3.84 6.34
N ALA A 68 9.60 2.57 6.02
CA ALA A 68 10.05 1.56 6.98
C ALA A 68 11.29 0.82 6.46
N PRO A 69 12.47 1.45 6.43
CA PRO A 69 13.68 0.89 5.80
C PRO A 69 14.21 -0.38 6.47
N GLY A 70 13.84 -0.64 7.73
CA GLY A 70 14.31 -1.78 8.52
C GLY A 70 13.32 -2.93 8.63
N ILE A 71 12.43 -3.10 7.66
CA ILE A 71 11.46 -4.21 7.59
C ILE A 71 12.12 -5.48 7.07
N THR A 72 11.54 -6.63 7.42
CA THR A 72 11.84 -7.90 6.75
C THR A 72 10.91 -8.00 5.56
N PHE A 73 11.45 -7.73 4.36
CA PHE A 73 10.68 -7.61 3.14
C PHE A 73 10.48 -8.95 2.44
N THR A 74 9.24 -9.23 2.04
CA THR A 74 8.93 -10.30 1.10
C THR A 74 8.06 -9.78 -0.03
N MET A 75 8.53 -9.87 -1.26
CA MET A 75 7.67 -9.75 -2.45
C MET A 75 7.04 -11.11 -2.73
N VAL A 76 5.71 -11.14 -2.82
CA VAL A 76 4.98 -12.28 -3.39
C VAL A 76 4.62 -11.89 -4.81
N LYS A 77 5.38 -12.43 -5.77
CA LYS A 77 5.20 -12.15 -7.19
C LYS A 77 3.82 -12.67 -7.61
N ALA A 78 2.95 -11.80 -8.09
CA ALA A 78 1.57 -12.09 -8.42
C ALA A 78 1.20 -11.43 -9.75
N GLY A 79 0.52 -12.19 -10.62
CA GLY A 79 -0.20 -11.60 -11.74
C GLY A 79 -1.49 -10.94 -11.26
N ARG A 80 -1.98 -9.92 -11.99
CA ARG A 80 -3.23 -9.20 -11.68
C ARG A 80 -4.48 -10.10 -11.64
N THR A 81 -4.40 -11.32 -12.17
CA THR A 81 -5.52 -12.25 -12.36
C THR A 81 -5.66 -13.32 -11.28
N ASN A 82 -4.69 -13.48 -10.37
CA ASN A 82 -4.73 -14.56 -9.37
C ASN A 82 -4.36 -14.07 -7.96
N LEU A 83 -5.06 -13.04 -7.48
CA LEU A 83 -4.82 -12.47 -6.14
C LEU A 83 -5.12 -13.46 -5.01
N ILE A 84 -6.07 -14.38 -5.17
CA ILE A 84 -6.40 -15.40 -4.16
C ILE A 84 -5.18 -16.26 -3.84
N ALA A 85 -4.56 -16.84 -4.87
CA ALA A 85 -3.47 -17.78 -4.66
C ALA A 85 -2.17 -17.07 -4.20
N ALA A 86 -1.95 -15.83 -4.65
CA ALA A 86 -0.88 -14.99 -4.12
C ALA A 86 -1.10 -14.64 -2.64
N PHE A 87 -2.35 -14.33 -2.25
CA PHE A 87 -2.71 -14.06 -0.86
C PHE A 87 -2.50 -15.27 0.03
N ASP A 88 -2.97 -16.45 -0.40
CA ASP A 88 -2.73 -17.68 0.32
C ASP A 88 -1.23 -18.00 0.43
N THR A 89 -0.45 -17.73 -0.62
CA THR A 89 1.01 -17.87 -0.59
C THR A 89 1.64 -16.95 0.46
N ALA A 90 1.19 -15.70 0.56
CA ALA A 90 1.67 -14.75 1.55
C ALA A 90 1.34 -15.16 2.99
N VAL A 91 0.10 -15.63 3.24
CA VAL A 91 -0.36 -16.01 4.58
C VAL A 91 0.35 -17.28 5.08
N ASN A 92 0.64 -18.23 4.18
CA ASN A 92 1.20 -19.54 4.53
C ASN A 92 2.74 -19.60 4.46
N GLN A 93 3.42 -18.46 4.41
CA GLN A 93 4.88 -18.40 4.50
C GLN A 93 5.36 -18.98 5.85
N GLN A 94 6.51 -19.65 5.83
CA GLN A 94 7.16 -20.14 7.06
C GLN A 94 7.36 -18.98 8.06
N ASP A 95 7.86 -17.85 7.55
CA ASP A 95 7.93 -16.59 8.27
C ASP A 95 6.68 -15.75 7.98
N ARG A 96 5.55 -16.18 8.56
CA ARG A 96 4.24 -15.55 8.34
C ARG A 96 4.30 -14.01 8.53
N PRO A 97 3.78 -13.22 7.58
CA PRO A 97 3.83 -11.76 7.68
C PRO A 97 2.92 -11.20 8.77
N HIS A 98 3.30 -10.04 9.27
CA HIS A 98 2.46 -9.22 10.16
C HIS A 98 1.64 -8.20 9.39
N ILE A 99 2.16 -7.75 8.25
CA ILE A 99 1.50 -6.81 7.34
C ILE A 99 1.54 -7.39 5.93
N ILE A 100 0.41 -7.32 5.23
CA ILE A 100 0.29 -7.61 3.80
C ILE A 100 -0.16 -6.33 3.10
N SER A 101 0.62 -5.85 2.14
CA SER A 101 0.26 -4.75 1.25
C SER A 101 -0.19 -5.30 -0.09
N ILE A 102 -1.35 -4.85 -0.58
CA ILE A 102 -1.91 -5.23 -1.89
C ILE A 102 -2.15 -3.96 -2.68
N SER A 103 -1.24 -3.69 -3.61
CA SER A 103 -1.30 -2.55 -4.53
C SER A 103 -2.00 -2.87 -5.85
N LEU A 104 -2.52 -4.09 -5.96
CA LEU A 104 -3.28 -4.61 -7.08
C LEU A 104 -4.77 -4.69 -6.73
N GLY A 105 -5.62 -4.44 -7.73
CA GLY A 105 -7.06 -4.54 -7.58
C GLY A 105 -7.77 -4.46 -8.92
N TYR A 106 -9.05 -4.78 -8.89
CA TYR A 106 -9.92 -4.77 -10.06
C TYR A 106 -11.31 -4.27 -9.70
N GLN A 107 -12.10 -3.93 -10.72
CA GLN A 107 -13.41 -3.34 -10.55
C GLN A 107 -14.44 -4.35 -10.09
N VAL A 108 -15.08 -4.07 -8.95
CA VAL A 108 -16.30 -4.74 -8.50
C VAL A 108 -17.21 -3.64 -7.94
N LYS A 109 -18.21 -3.21 -8.71
CA LYS A 109 -19.02 -2.03 -8.32
C LYS A 109 -20.29 -2.43 -7.58
N TYR A 110 -20.97 -3.46 -8.04
CA TYR A 110 -22.27 -3.85 -7.53
C TYR A 110 -22.30 -5.30 -7.08
N GLN A 111 -23.28 -5.67 -6.27
CA GLN A 111 -23.42 -7.02 -5.72
C GLN A 111 -23.46 -8.11 -6.80
N GLN A 112 -24.06 -7.82 -7.97
CA GLN A 112 -24.09 -8.78 -9.10
C GLN A 112 -22.72 -9.00 -9.76
N ASP A 113 -21.77 -8.08 -9.57
CA ASP A 113 -20.40 -8.20 -10.09
C ASP A 113 -19.52 -9.03 -9.14
N PHE A 114 -19.96 -9.25 -7.89
CA PHE A 114 -19.18 -9.90 -6.85
C PHE A 114 -19.26 -11.43 -6.95
N THR A 115 -18.24 -12.01 -7.58
CA THR A 115 -18.21 -13.43 -7.94
C THR A 115 -17.95 -14.34 -6.74
N ALA A 116 -18.15 -15.65 -6.92
CA ALA A 116 -17.79 -16.63 -5.91
C ALA A 116 -16.28 -16.64 -5.60
N ALA A 117 -15.43 -16.35 -6.58
CA ALA A 117 -13.99 -16.22 -6.37
C ALA A 117 -13.67 -15.00 -5.49
N ASP A 118 -14.34 -13.88 -5.74
CA ASP A 118 -14.17 -12.67 -4.91
C ASP A 118 -14.60 -12.91 -3.45
N GLN A 119 -15.67 -13.69 -3.25
CA GLN A 119 -16.09 -14.11 -1.91
C GLN A 119 -15.04 -14.98 -1.22
N VAL A 120 -14.37 -15.89 -1.95
CA VAL A 120 -13.27 -16.68 -1.39
C VAL A 120 -12.11 -15.78 -0.98
N LEU A 121 -11.71 -14.81 -1.82
CA LEU A 121 -10.68 -13.84 -1.46
C LEU A 121 -11.08 -13.03 -0.21
N ALA A 122 -12.33 -12.57 -0.16
CA ALA A 122 -12.87 -11.82 0.98
C ALA A 122 -12.76 -12.62 2.28
N GLU A 123 -13.19 -13.88 2.27
CA GLU A 123 -13.09 -14.76 3.43
C GLU A 123 -11.62 -15.03 3.83
N SER A 124 -10.73 -15.28 2.87
CA SER A 124 -9.29 -15.42 3.16
C SER A 124 -8.71 -14.16 3.82
N ILE A 125 -9.08 -12.97 3.34
CA ILE A 125 -8.68 -11.70 3.94
C ILE A 125 -9.23 -11.56 5.36
N ALA A 126 -10.53 -11.82 5.56
CA ALA A 126 -11.17 -11.74 6.87
C ALA A 126 -10.50 -12.69 7.87
N LEU A 127 -10.17 -13.91 7.46
CA LEU A 127 -9.46 -14.89 8.30
C LEU A 127 -8.05 -14.44 8.65
N ALA A 128 -7.30 -13.90 7.68
CA ALA A 128 -5.96 -13.35 7.92
C ALA A 128 -5.99 -12.18 8.91
N VAL A 129 -6.94 -11.26 8.76
CA VAL A 129 -7.13 -10.12 9.67
C VAL A 129 -7.52 -10.59 11.07
N ARG A 130 -8.46 -11.53 11.18
CA ARG A 130 -8.83 -12.15 12.47
C ARG A 130 -7.67 -12.89 13.14
N ALA A 131 -6.75 -13.44 12.35
CA ALA A 131 -5.53 -14.05 12.85
C ALA A 131 -4.45 -13.02 13.25
N GLY A 132 -4.70 -11.72 13.09
CA GLY A 132 -3.83 -10.63 13.49
C GLY A 132 -2.89 -10.10 12.40
N ILE A 133 -3.13 -10.44 11.12
CA ILE A 133 -2.39 -9.83 10.00
C ILE A 133 -3.05 -8.50 9.64
N VAL A 134 -2.27 -7.44 9.52
CA VAL A 134 -2.75 -6.16 8.98
C VAL A 134 -2.77 -6.25 7.47
N VAL A 135 -3.93 -6.08 6.83
CA VAL A 135 -4.04 -6.07 5.37
C VAL A 135 -4.31 -4.64 4.92
N VAL A 136 -3.43 -4.11 4.07
CA VAL A 136 -3.48 -2.74 3.52
C VAL A 136 -3.68 -2.83 2.02
N CYS A 137 -4.73 -2.19 1.50
CA CYS A 137 -5.12 -2.28 0.10
C CYS A 137 -5.27 -0.89 -0.53
N ALA A 138 -4.87 -0.78 -1.79
CA ALA A 138 -5.15 0.40 -2.61
C ALA A 138 -6.68 0.59 -2.82
N ALA A 139 -7.17 1.83 -2.70
CA ALA A 139 -8.60 2.18 -2.88
C ALA A 139 -9.04 2.24 -4.36
N GLY A 140 -8.08 2.24 -5.30
CA GLY A 140 -8.33 2.30 -6.74
C GLY A 140 -8.04 3.67 -7.33
N ASN A 141 -7.93 3.71 -8.66
CA ASN A 141 -7.60 4.91 -9.44
C ASN A 141 -8.75 5.27 -10.40
N GLY A 142 -9.92 5.62 -9.84
CA GLY A 142 -11.16 5.90 -10.57
C GLY A 142 -12.00 4.67 -10.92
N HIS A 143 -11.95 3.64 -10.07
CA HIS A 143 -12.85 2.48 -10.10
C HIS A 143 -13.15 2.00 -8.66
N HIS A 144 -14.23 1.23 -8.49
CA HIS A 144 -14.53 0.58 -7.20
C HIS A 144 -13.65 -0.65 -7.04
N ALA A 145 -12.54 -0.50 -6.31
CA ALA A 145 -11.50 -1.52 -6.19
C ALA A 145 -11.88 -2.61 -5.19
N PHE A 146 -11.76 -3.85 -5.64
CA PHE A 146 -11.63 -5.03 -4.79
C PHE A 146 -10.20 -5.58 -4.93
N PRO A 147 -9.52 -5.97 -3.84
CA PRO A 147 -10.00 -6.09 -2.45
C PRO A 147 -10.05 -4.80 -1.63
N GLY A 148 -9.71 -3.64 -2.22
CA GLY A 148 -9.65 -2.34 -1.53
C GLY A 148 -10.89 -1.92 -0.73
N GLN A 149 -12.08 -2.42 -1.10
CA GLN A 149 -13.34 -2.14 -0.40
C GLN A 149 -13.72 -3.17 0.67
N HIS A 150 -12.90 -4.18 0.95
CA HIS A 150 -13.22 -5.19 1.96
C HIS A 150 -13.26 -4.59 3.38
N PRO A 151 -14.29 -4.87 4.22
CA PRO A 151 -14.48 -4.20 5.52
C PRO A 151 -13.29 -4.36 6.48
N ASP A 152 -12.58 -5.47 6.42
CA ASP A 152 -11.47 -5.78 7.33
C ASP A 152 -10.09 -5.26 6.88
N VAL A 153 -9.96 -4.70 5.66
CA VAL A 153 -8.70 -4.09 5.21
C VAL A 153 -8.63 -2.61 5.56
N ILE A 154 -7.41 -2.10 5.71
CA ILE A 154 -7.12 -0.67 5.69
C ILE A 154 -7.07 -0.24 4.22
N SER A 155 -8.07 0.50 3.78
CA SER A 155 -8.18 0.98 2.41
C SER A 155 -7.50 2.34 2.26
N VAL A 156 -6.64 2.48 1.24
CA VAL A 156 -5.75 3.63 1.12
C VAL A 156 -6.03 4.43 -0.14
N GLY A 157 -6.43 5.70 0.05
CA GLY A 157 -6.66 6.69 -0.99
C GLY A 157 -5.44 7.57 -1.24
N GLY A 158 -5.67 8.74 -1.85
CA GLY A 158 -4.60 9.63 -2.29
C GLY A 158 -4.79 11.08 -1.91
N VAL A 159 -3.71 11.68 -1.41
CA VAL A 159 -3.58 13.13 -1.17
C VAL A 159 -2.38 13.65 -1.98
N HIS A 160 -2.57 14.80 -2.61
CA HIS A 160 -1.56 15.53 -3.35
C HIS A 160 -1.11 16.75 -2.54
N PHE A 161 0.16 17.12 -2.68
CA PHE A 161 0.65 18.43 -2.29
C PHE A 161 1.08 19.19 -3.54
N ASP A 162 0.61 20.41 -3.69
CA ASP A 162 1.08 21.31 -4.73
C ASP A 162 2.45 21.92 -4.38
N ASP A 163 2.98 22.73 -5.29
CA ASP A 163 4.30 23.38 -5.13
C ASP A 163 4.34 24.36 -3.93
N ASP A 164 3.19 24.84 -3.47
CA ASP A 164 3.06 25.71 -2.29
C ASP A 164 2.95 24.91 -0.98
N GLY A 165 2.86 23.57 -1.07
CA GLY A 165 2.73 22.67 0.07
C GLY A 165 1.31 22.59 0.63
N GLU A 166 0.31 23.01 -0.14
CA GLU A 166 -1.10 22.85 0.21
C GLU A 166 -1.57 21.44 -0.16
N ALA A 167 -2.30 20.81 0.76
CA ALA A 167 -2.81 19.46 0.59
C ALA A 167 -4.22 19.45 0.00
N GLU A 168 -4.46 18.58 -0.97
CA GLU A 168 -5.80 18.30 -1.49
C GLU A 168 -5.99 16.81 -1.80
N ALA A 169 -7.25 16.37 -1.85
CA ALA A 169 -7.60 15.05 -2.34
C ALA A 169 -7.16 14.88 -3.81
N SER A 170 -6.51 13.75 -4.10
CA SER A 170 -6.04 13.46 -5.45
C SER A 170 -7.22 13.09 -6.37
N ASP A 171 -7.37 13.81 -7.47
CA ASP A 171 -8.37 13.51 -8.50
C ASP A 171 -8.05 12.24 -9.31
N TYR A 172 -6.90 11.62 -9.05
CA TYR A 172 -6.52 10.32 -9.60
C TYR A 172 -7.05 9.17 -8.74
N ALA A 173 -7.11 9.35 -7.42
CA ALA A 173 -7.53 8.33 -6.46
C ALA A 173 -9.05 8.14 -6.43
N SER A 174 -9.50 6.94 -6.09
CA SER A 174 -10.92 6.65 -5.87
C SER A 174 -11.37 7.04 -4.46
N GLY A 175 -12.54 7.69 -4.38
CA GLY A 175 -13.35 7.82 -3.17
C GLY A 175 -14.79 7.38 -3.45
N TYR A 176 -15.42 6.59 -2.56
CA TYR A 176 -16.80 6.10 -2.72
C TYR A 176 -17.33 5.36 -1.49
N THR A 177 -18.67 5.27 -1.39
CA THR A 177 -19.34 4.24 -0.59
C THR A 177 -19.46 2.93 -1.38
N SER A 178 -19.09 1.80 -0.77
CA SER A 178 -19.09 0.48 -1.42
C SER A 178 -20.50 0.03 -1.80
N GLY A 179 -20.65 -0.50 -3.02
CA GLY A 179 -21.88 -1.12 -3.50
C GLY A 179 -22.02 -2.61 -3.17
N ILE A 180 -21.01 -3.23 -2.56
CA ILE A 180 -21.01 -4.66 -2.19
C ILE A 180 -20.94 -4.89 -0.67
N TYR A 181 -20.46 -3.89 0.09
CA TYR A 181 -20.47 -3.90 1.56
C TYR A 181 -21.26 -2.69 2.08
N PRO A 182 -22.54 -2.88 2.47
CA PRO A 182 -23.38 -1.78 2.94
C PRO A 182 -22.74 -0.98 4.08
N GLY A 183 -22.66 0.34 3.91
CA GLY A 183 -22.09 1.27 4.90
C GLY A 183 -20.56 1.36 4.92
N ARG A 184 -19.85 0.62 4.06
CA ARG A 184 -18.39 0.72 3.96
C ARG A 184 -17.99 1.91 3.09
N VAL A 185 -17.35 2.91 3.69
CA VAL A 185 -16.69 4.02 2.98
C VAL A 185 -15.26 3.61 2.59
N VAL A 186 -14.82 4.08 1.43
CA VAL A 186 -13.48 3.89 0.88
C VAL A 186 -12.98 5.24 0.38
N PRO A 187 -11.77 5.71 0.76
CA PRO A 187 -10.76 5.04 1.59
C PRO A 187 -10.99 5.18 3.11
N ASP A 188 -10.18 4.49 3.93
CA ASP A 188 -10.10 4.76 5.38
C ASP A 188 -9.16 5.93 5.69
N VAL A 189 -8.02 6.00 4.99
CA VAL A 189 -6.96 7.01 5.13
C VAL A 189 -6.24 7.18 3.80
N CYS A 190 -5.38 8.19 3.67
CA CYS A 190 -4.61 8.46 2.46
C CYS A 190 -3.09 8.38 2.66
N GLY A 191 -2.41 8.02 1.57
CA GLY A 191 -0.98 8.29 1.37
C GLY A 191 -0.78 9.30 0.22
N LEU A 192 0.46 9.46 -0.21
CA LEU A 192 0.84 10.43 -1.25
C LEU A 192 0.52 9.93 -2.66
N VAL A 193 -0.23 10.71 -3.43
CA VAL A 193 -0.63 10.43 -4.82
C VAL A 193 -0.67 11.73 -5.63
N GLY A 194 -0.20 11.69 -6.87
CA GLY A 194 -0.29 12.80 -7.82
C GLY A 194 -1.67 13.00 -8.43
N MET A 195 -1.79 13.97 -9.34
CA MET A 195 -3.05 14.30 -10.02
C MET A 195 -3.14 13.66 -11.43
N GLN A 196 -4.34 13.64 -12.01
CA GLN A 196 -4.55 13.28 -13.42
C GLN A 196 -3.72 14.18 -14.38
N PRO A 197 -3.41 13.71 -15.60
CA PRO A 197 -3.81 12.45 -16.23
C PRO A 197 -2.89 11.25 -15.95
N GLY A 198 -1.85 11.39 -15.11
CA GLY A 198 -0.83 10.34 -14.98
C GLY A 198 -0.33 10.07 -13.56
N ALA A 199 -0.78 10.81 -12.56
CA ALA A 199 -0.28 10.76 -11.19
C ALA A 199 1.27 10.83 -11.12
N SER A 200 1.89 11.57 -12.02
CA SER A 200 3.34 11.77 -12.05
C SER A 200 3.73 12.63 -10.85
N TYR A 201 4.30 12.02 -9.81
CA TYR A 201 4.54 12.71 -8.54
C TYR A 201 5.77 12.22 -7.78
N ILE A 202 6.00 10.90 -7.74
CA ILE A 202 7.11 10.31 -6.99
C ILE A 202 8.08 9.68 -7.98
N MET A 203 9.37 9.97 -7.81
CA MET A 203 10.45 9.29 -8.54
C MET A 203 10.64 7.88 -7.97
N LEU A 204 10.41 6.85 -8.77
CA LEU A 204 10.43 5.45 -8.35
C LEU A 204 11.41 4.63 -9.20
N PRO A 205 12.18 3.70 -8.59
CA PRO A 205 13.02 2.77 -9.32
C PRO A 205 12.16 1.73 -10.05
N ALA A 206 12.48 1.46 -11.30
CA ALA A 206 11.89 0.39 -12.09
C ALA A 206 13.00 -0.45 -12.75
N PRO A 207 12.73 -1.71 -13.10
CA PRO A 207 13.66 -2.47 -13.93
C PRO A 207 13.79 -1.79 -15.31
N PRO A 208 15.01 -1.53 -15.81
CA PRO A 208 15.22 -0.95 -17.13
C PRO A 208 14.48 -1.75 -18.22
N GLY A 209 13.66 -1.06 -19.03
CA GLY A 209 12.93 -1.70 -20.12
C GLY A 209 11.70 -2.52 -19.69
N SER A 210 11.34 -2.50 -18.40
CA SER A 210 10.08 -3.08 -17.91
C SER A 210 8.86 -2.44 -18.57
N ALA A 211 7.69 -3.08 -18.42
CA ALA A 211 6.46 -2.58 -19.03
C ALA A 211 6.08 -1.18 -18.53
N ILE A 212 6.31 -0.86 -17.25
CA ILE A 212 6.05 0.47 -16.69
C ILE A 212 7.03 1.51 -17.23
N ASP A 213 8.33 1.19 -17.28
CA ASP A 213 9.39 2.07 -17.78
C ASP A 213 9.09 2.51 -19.22
N ARG A 214 8.82 1.54 -20.10
CA ARG A 214 8.46 1.80 -21.50
C ARG A 214 7.12 2.51 -21.66
N ARG A 215 6.12 2.20 -20.82
CA ARG A 215 4.79 2.82 -20.89
C ARG A 215 4.84 4.29 -20.47
N ARG A 216 5.67 4.63 -19.48
CA ARG A 216 5.76 5.96 -18.88
C ARG A 216 6.70 6.90 -19.63
N ALA A 217 7.66 6.37 -20.38
CA ALA A 217 8.47 7.14 -21.34
C ALA A 217 7.70 7.67 -22.57
N GLN A 218 6.37 7.51 -22.63
CA GLN A 218 5.54 8.13 -23.67
C GLN A 218 5.60 9.68 -23.59
N PRO A 219 5.16 10.41 -24.63
CA PRO A 219 5.12 11.87 -24.60
C PRO A 219 4.33 12.45 -23.39
N PRO A 220 4.81 13.54 -22.76
CA PRO A 220 4.21 14.13 -21.54
C PRO A 220 2.75 14.56 -21.69
N ASP A 221 2.32 14.90 -22.90
CA ASP A 221 0.96 15.33 -23.23
C ASP A 221 -0.10 14.21 -23.15
N ARG A 222 0.34 12.96 -22.93
CA ARG A 222 -0.54 11.80 -22.67
C ARG A 222 -0.49 11.44 -21.19
N THR A 223 0.51 10.65 -20.83
CA THR A 223 0.79 10.18 -19.46
C THR A 223 2.29 10.04 -19.25
N GLY A 224 3.07 10.72 -20.10
CA GLY A 224 4.52 10.70 -20.06
C GLY A 224 5.03 11.27 -18.76
N ASP A 225 6.12 10.72 -18.26
CA ASP A 225 6.69 11.14 -16.98
C ASP A 225 8.04 11.85 -17.12
N GLY A 226 8.56 11.94 -18.35
CA GLY A 226 9.81 12.63 -18.66
C GLY A 226 11.06 11.77 -18.49
N THR A 227 10.93 10.48 -18.15
CA THR A 227 12.05 9.52 -18.09
C THR A 227 12.20 8.76 -19.42
N GLY A 228 13.33 8.06 -19.58
CA GLY A 228 13.62 7.24 -20.74
C GLY A 228 13.06 5.81 -20.62
N PRO A 229 12.80 5.10 -21.72
CA PRO A 229 12.15 3.77 -21.69
C PRO A 229 13.04 2.62 -21.18
N GLU A 230 14.29 2.91 -20.83
CA GLU A 230 15.31 1.95 -20.39
C GLU A 230 16.26 2.55 -19.34
N ASP A 231 15.89 3.65 -18.68
CA ASP A 231 16.77 4.28 -17.68
C ASP A 231 16.61 3.71 -16.27
N GLY A 232 15.58 2.86 -16.06
CA GLY A 232 15.31 2.20 -14.78
C GLY A 232 14.55 3.07 -13.78
N TRP A 233 13.82 4.06 -14.28
CA TRP A 233 13.28 5.12 -13.46
C TRP A 233 11.94 5.61 -14.02
N VAL A 234 10.95 5.78 -13.15
CA VAL A 234 9.65 6.35 -13.52
C VAL A 234 9.23 7.42 -12.53
N VAL A 235 8.61 8.50 -13.01
CA VAL A 235 7.89 9.46 -12.14
C VAL A 235 6.42 9.06 -12.16
N ALA A 236 5.99 8.34 -11.13
CA ALA A 236 4.64 7.77 -11.07
C ALA A 236 4.13 7.72 -9.63
N SER A 237 2.81 7.58 -9.50
CA SER A 237 2.13 7.26 -8.25
C SER A 237 0.72 6.75 -8.55
N GLY A 238 -0.06 6.56 -7.51
CA GLY A 238 -1.43 6.07 -7.53
C GLY A 238 -1.77 5.58 -6.13
N THR A 239 -3.00 5.13 -5.90
CA THR A 239 -3.31 4.45 -4.62
C THR A 239 -2.46 3.19 -4.43
N SER A 240 -1.91 2.63 -5.52
CA SER A 240 -0.91 1.56 -5.52
C SER A 240 0.40 1.96 -4.82
N ALA A 241 0.79 3.24 -4.89
CA ALA A 241 1.94 3.82 -4.18
C ALA A 241 1.60 4.28 -2.77
N ALA A 242 0.37 4.73 -2.54
CA ALA A 242 -0.07 5.11 -1.21
C ALA A 242 -0.20 3.91 -0.26
N ALA A 243 -0.75 2.78 -0.72
CA ALA A 243 -0.90 1.57 0.09
C ALA A 243 0.41 1.09 0.76
N PRO A 244 1.53 0.92 0.04
CA PRO A 244 2.81 0.50 0.63
C PRO A 244 3.41 1.56 1.56
N GLN A 245 3.18 2.85 1.34
CA GLN A 245 3.56 3.90 2.31
C GLN A 245 2.83 3.67 3.64
N VAL A 246 1.51 3.47 3.60
CA VAL A 246 0.70 3.21 4.80
C VAL A 246 1.04 1.87 5.43
N ALA A 247 1.35 0.84 4.64
CA ALA A 247 1.84 -0.45 5.15
C ALA A 247 3.17 -0.30 5.90
N GLY A 248 4.07 0.56 5.42
CA GLY A 248 5.28 0.96 6.14
C GLY A 248 4.96 1.60 7.50
N VAL A 249 3.98 2.50 7.57
CA VAL A 249 3.55 3.08 8.85
C VAL A 249 2.96 2.01 9.78
N CYS A 250 2.17 1.08 9.26
CA CYS A 250 1.66 -0.06 10.04
C CYS A 250 2.81 -0.90 10.64
N ALA A 251 3.88 -1.13 9.88
CA ALA A 251 5.07 -1.82 10.36
C ALA A 251 5.79 -1.05 11.47
N LEU A 252 5.90 0.28 11.37
CA LEU A 252 6.46 1.12 12.43
C LEU A 252 5.61 1.08 13.71
N LEU A 253 4.28 1.13 13.58
CA LEU A 253 3.37 1.03 14.72
C LEU A 253 3.50 -0.31 15.44
N ARG A 254 3.54 -1.43 14.68
CA ARG A 254 3.77 -2.77 15.25
C ARG A 254 5.13 -2.93 15.90
N GLN A 255 6.16 -2.34 15.31
CA GLN A 255 7.48 -2.34 15.90
C GLN A 255 7.50 -1.60 17.25
N ALA A 256 6.76 -0.50 17.37
CA ALA A 256 6.63 0.26 18.60
C ALA A 256 5.80 -0.49 19.66
N ASP A 257 4.71 -1.13 19.23
CA ASP A 257 3.84 -1.95 20.08
C ASP A 257 3.36 -3.21 19.33
N PRO A 258 4.02 -4.37 19.56
CA PRO A 258 3.64 -5.64 18.94
C PRO A 258 2.26 -6.17 19.34
N SER A 259 1.66 -5.65 20.42
CA SER A 259 0.34 -6.08 20.89
C SER A 259 -0.81 -5.48 20.07
N LEU A 260 -0.52 -4.51 19.19
CA LEU A 260 -1.53 -3.87 18.36
C LEU A 260 -2.22 -4.86 17.43
N THR A 261 -3.54 -4.93 17.56
CA THR A 261 -4.42 -5.64 16.63
C THR A 261 -4.57 -4.86 15.32
N PRO A 262 -5.01 -5.50 14.23
CA PRO A 262 -5.30 -4.78 12.98
C PRO A 262 -6.28 -3.61 13.16
N ASN A 263 -7.33 -3.80 13.98
CA ASN A 263 -8.26 -2.71 14.31
C ASN A 263 -7.59 -1.61 15.14
N GLY A 264 -6.75 -1.94 16.11
CA GLY A 264 -6.00 -0.95 16.89
C GLY A 264 -5.07 -0.10 16.00
N ILE A 265 -4.42 -0.71 15.00
CA ILE A 265 -3.63 0.03 14.01
C ILE A 265 -4.52 0.95 13.18
N ARG A 266 -5.64 0.45 12.66
CA ARG A 266 -6.60 1.27 11.91
C ARG A 266 -7.06 2.48 12.72
N GLU A 267 -7.44 2.30 13.98
CA GLU A 267 -7.86 3.38 14.87
C GLU A 267 -6.75 4.41 15.12
N VAL A 268 -5.50 3.96 15.33
CA VAL A 268 -4.36 4.87 15.50
C VAL A 268 -4.11 5.70 14.25
N LEU A 269 -4.15 5.08 13.06
CA LEU A 269 -4.00 5.79 11.79
C LEU A 269 -5.10 6.83 11.60
N GLN A 270 -6.37 6.45 11.80
CA GLN A 270 -7.52 7.34 11.66
C GLN A 270 -7.47 8.52 12.62
N ARG A 271 -7.11 8.28 13.90
CA ARG A 271 -7.05 9.34 14.92
C ARG A 271 -5.87 10.30 14.77
N SER A 272 -4.81 9.89 14.08
CA SER A 272 -3.59 10.67 13.91
C SER A 272 -3.45 11.29 12.53
N ALA A 273 -4.34 10.96 11.60
CA ALA A 273 -4.33 11.48 10.25
C ALA A 273 -4.52 13.00 10.24
N ARG A 274 -3.86 13.65 9.27
CA ARG A 274 -4.09 15.06 8.95
C ARG A 274 -5.33 15.13 8.07
N ASP A 275 -6.38 15.76 8.60
CA ASP A 275 -7.59 16.06 7.84
C ASP A 275 -7.28 16.91 6.58
N VAL A 276 -7.90 16.55 5.46
CA VAL A 276 -7.72 17.20 4.16
C VAL A 276 -9.08 17.59 3.64
N VAL A 277 -9.32 18.91 3.59
CA VAL A 277 -10.66 19.49 3.34
C VAL A 277 -10.81 20.11 1.94
N LYS A 278 -9.80 19.93 1.07
CA LYS A 278 -9.74 20.49 -0.28
C LYS A 278 -9.64 19.38 -1.32
N GLY A 279 -10.10 19.67 -2.54
CA GLY A 279 -10.05 18.75 -3.66
C GLY A 279 -11.21 17.76 -3.73
N ALA A 280 -11.12 16.86 -4.69
CA ALA A 280 -12.07 15.79 -4.88
C ALA A 280 -11.37 14.57 -5.49
N SER A 281 -11.86 13.40 -5.15
CA SER A 281 -11.40 12.14 -5.75
C SER A 281 -11.88 12.04 -7.20
N ASN A 282 -11.43 11.00 -7.90
CA ASN A 282 -11.71 10.79 -9.31
C ASN A 282 -13.21 10.87 -9.63
N ALA A 283 -13.55 11.67 -10.66
CA ALA A 283 -14.93 11.95 -11.05
C ALA A 283 -15.76 10.70 -11.39
N ARG A 284 -15.14 9.54 -11.71
CA ARG A 284 -15.84 8.28 -11.99
C ARG A 284 -16.38 7.58 -10.74
N THR A 285 -15.75 7.79 -9.59
CA THR A 285 -16.14 7.17 -8.30
C THR A 285 -16.73 8.19 -7.33
N GLY A 286 -16.33 9.47 -7.45
CA GLY A 286 -16.86 10.57 -6.64
C GLY A 286 -16.02 10.82 -5.38
N GLY A 287 -16.60 11.56 -4.43
CA GLY A 287 -15.96 11.99 -3.18
C GLY A 287 -15.42 13.41 -3.27
N ARG A 288 -15.89 14.29 -2.38
CA ARG A 288 -15.32 15.62 -2.16
C ARG A 288 -14.77 15.66 -0.74
N ALA A 289 -13.59 16.21 -0.60
CA ALA A 289 -12.97 16.45 0.69
C ALA A 289 -13.76 17.49 1.49
N ASP A 290 -13.98 17.25 2.76
CA ASP A 290 -14.70 18.15 3.68
C ASP A 290 -14.10 18.05 5.10
N GLU A 291 -14.60 18.84 6.04
CA GLU A 291 -14.14 18.76 7.44
C GLU A 291 -14.53 17.41 8.09
N GLY A 292 -13.54 16.70 8.62
CA GLY A 292 -13.72 15.39 9.24
C GLY A 292 -13.83 14.23 8.24
N PRO A 293 -14.27 13.04 8.68
CA PRO A 293 -14.27 11.86 7.82
C PRO A 293 -15.17 12.02 6.59
N ASP A 294 -14.60 11.82 5.41
CA ASP A 294 -15.30 11.98 4.12
C ASP A 294 -15.00 10.86 3.12
N ASP A 295 -15.73 10.85 2.00
CA ASP A 295 -15.60 9.83 0.96
C ASP A 295 -14.35 10.01 0.09
N ALA A 296 -13.71 11.18 0.07
CA ALA A 296 -12.55 11.45 -0.77
C ALA A 296 -11.24 10.99 -0.12
N THR A 297 -11.07 11.30 1.17
CA THR A 297 -9.82 11.09 1.91
C THR A 297 -9.97 10.23 3.16
N GLY A 298 -11.18 9.78 3.48
CA GLY A 298 -11.44 9.05 4.71
C GLY A 298 -11.15 9.97 5.90
N TYR A 299 -10.25 9.54 6.79
CA TYR A 299 -9.78 10.36 7.91
C TYR A 299 -8.61 11.30 7.53
N GLY A 300 -8.17 11.30 6.28
CA GLY A 300 -7.10 12.15 5.77
C GLY A 300 -5.74 11.47 5.65
N LEU A 301 -4.69 12.28 5.52
CA LEU A 301 -3.32 11.83 5.26
C LEU A 301 -2.67 11.22 6.50
N VAL A 302 -2.13 10.00 6.37
CA VAL A 302 -1.42 9.32 7.46
C VAL A 302 -0.19 10.12 7.93
N ARG A 303 0.02 10.15 9.25
CA ARG A 303 1.13 10.86 9.92
C ARG A 303 1.87 9.94 10.89
N ALA A 304 2.95 9.29 10.45
CA ALA A 304 3.73 8.41 11.30
C ALA A 304 4.29 9.11 12.55
N ASP A 305 4.71 10.37 12.40
CA ASP A 305 5.23 11.23 13.47
C ASP A 305 4.20 11.53 14.56
N VAL A 306 2.91 11.61 14.18
CA VAL A 306 1.79 11.82 15.12
C VAL A 306 1.26 10.49 15.66
N ALA A 307 1.27 9.43 14.84
CA ALA A 307 0.76 8.10 15.19
C ALA A 307 1.62 7.36 16.23
N LEU A 308 2.94 7.37 16.08
CA LEU A 308 3.86 6.63 16.96
C LEU A 308 3.75 7.03 18.45
N PRO A 309 3.60 8.32 18.81
CA PRO A 309 3.35 8.72 20.20
C PRO A 309 2.09 8.12 20.86
N TYR A 310 1.08 7.69 20.10
CA TYR A 310 -0.11 7.04 20.67
C TYR A 310 0.18 5.63 21.20
N VAL A 311 1.18 4.97 20.63
CA VAL A 311 1.47 3.54 20.87
C VAL A 311 2.76 3.33 21.66
N TRP A 312 3.62 4.35 21.75
CA TRP A 312 4.83 4.26 22.55
C TRP A 312 4.49 4.08 24.05
N PRO A 313 5.04 3.07 24.74
CA PRO A 313 4.74 2.85 26.15
C PRO A 313 5.07 4.10 26.98
N ARG A 314 4.11 4.56 27.79
CA ARG A 314 4.27 5.75 28.67
C ARG A 314 5.39 5.64 29.72
N GLY A 315 6.14 4.53 29.77
CA GLY A 315 7.22 4.29 30.72
C GLY A 315 8.66 4.36 30.17
N ALA A 316 8.86 4.61 28.87
CA ALA A 316 10.20 4.63 28.25
C ALA A 316 10.80 6.04 28.08
N ARG A 317 10.36 7.02 28.88
CA ARG A 317 11.10 8.28 29.07
C ARG A 317 12.03 8.09 30.28
N GLY A 318 13.21 7.55 30.03
CA GLY A 318 14.32 7.48 30.97
C GLY A 318 15.55 8.07 30.33
#